data_AF-A0A0Z8IKY8-F1
#
_entry.id   AF-A0A0Z8IKY8-F1
#
_cell.length_a   1.000
_cell.length_b   1.000
_cell.length_c   1.000
_cell.angle_alpha   90.00
_cell.angle_beta   90.00
_cell.angle_gamma   90.00
#
_symmetry.space_group_name_H-M   'P 1'
#
loop_
_entity.id
_entity.type
_entity.pdbx_description
1 polymer ?
#
loop_
_entity_poly.entity_id
_entity_poly.type
_entity_poly.pdbx_seq_one_letter_code
_entity_poly.pdbx_strand_id
1 'polypeptide(L)'
;MRKEPTMEAQVTKNGYKYYVHKPRKPIPVTSQAVPSEAKWKKGLTWLGGALLVGLKNLPYLIMRTAVLLVTTPLMILLFIFNLIKSLIVTAIGWFVFKVVVSFLIIVFYAFTGNGTVPVGIEDRVQEFYFPHGVPIYYGWEITIIVVLAIITALSLTIYSRDDL
;
A
#
# COMPACT_ATOMS: atom_id res chain seq x y z
N MET A 1 19.79 24.13 -41.04
CA MET A 1 18.60 23.43 -40.46
C MET A 1 19.08 22.13 -39.82
N ARG A 2 18.91 22.00 -38.50
CA ARG A 2 19.41 20.88 -37.70
C ARG A 2 18.52 19.66 -37.95
N LYS A 3 19.09 18.55 -38.45
CA LYS A 3 18.34 17.31 -38.70
C LYS A 3 18.00 16.63 -37.37
N GLU A 4 16.72 16.44 -37.10
CA GLU A 4 16.29 15.55 -36.01
C GLU A 4 16.64 14.10 -36.38
N PRO A 5 17.24 13.32 -35.46
CA PRO A 5 17.77 11.98 -35.74
C PRO A 5 16.69 10.90 -35.96
N THR A 6 15.40 11.27 -35.95
CA THR A 6 14.25 10.34 -35.99
C THR A 6 13.52 10.29 -37.34
N MET A 7 13.98 11.05 -38.34
CA MET A 7 13.32 11.13 -39.66
C MET A 7 14.18 10.51 -40.77
N GLU A 8 13.60 9.62 -41.56
CA GLU A 8 14.22 9.11 -42.80
C GLU A 8 13.62 9.82 -44.01
N ALA A 9 14.50 10.22 -44.93
CA ALA A 9 14.10 10.86 -46.18
C ALA A 9 13.70 9.80 -47.20
N GLN A 10 12.45 9.82 -47.64
CA GLN A 10 11.99 8.99 -48.76
C GLN A 10 11.86 9.86 -50.01
N VAL A 11 12.28 9.31 -51.14
CA VAL A 11 12.22 9.99 -52.44
C VAL A 11 11.17 9.28 -53.29
N THR A 12 10.14 10.00 -53.71
CA THR A 12 9.15 9.48 -54.65
C THR A 12 9.79 9.22 -56.02
N LYS A 13 9.15 8.36 -56.84
CA LYS A 13 9.58 8.13 -58.23
C LYS A 13 9.62 9.41 -59.09
N ASN A 14 8.89 10.46 -58.69
CA ASN A 14 8.90 11.79 -59.32
C ASN A 14 9.96 12.76 -58.74
N GLY A 15 10.89 12.29 -57.91
CA GLY A 15 12.03 13.08 -57.44
C GLY A 15 11.76 13.98 -56.22
N TYR A 16 10.52 14.05 -55.73
CA TYR A 16 10.19 14.82 -54.52
C TYR A 16 10.61 14.06 -53.26
N LYS A 17 11.31 14.75 -52.36
CA LYS A 17 11.78 14.22 -51.08
C LYS A 17 10.83 14.64 -49.96
N TYR A 18 10.34 13.67 -49.20
CA TYR A 18 9.55 13.90 -48.00
C TYR A 18 10.12 13.10 -46.83
N TYR A 19 9.98 13.62 -45.62
CA TYR A 19 10.51 13.02 -44.41
C TYR A 19 9.38 12.30 -43.68
N VAL A 20 9.53 11.00 -43.44
CA VAL A 20 8.54 10.19 -42.71
C VAL A 20 9.14 9.79 -41.37
N HIS A 21 8.34 9.88 -40.31
CA HIS A 21 8.72 9.36 -39.00
C HIS A 21 8.84 7.84 -39.08
N LYS A 22 9.90 7.27 -38.49
CA LYS A 22 10.02 5.81 -38.39
C LYS A 22 8.76 5.24 -37.73
N PRO A 23 8.05 4.28 -38.34
CA PRO A 23 7.04 3.53 -37.62
C PRO A 23 7.73 2.85 -36.44
N ARG A 24 7.30 3.20 -35.23
CA ARG A 24 7.79 2.60 -33.98
C ARG A 24 7.55 1.10 -34.12
N LYS A 25 8.64 0.30 -34.11
CA LYS A 25 8.55 -1.16 -34.10
C LYS A 25 7.46 -1.55 -33.07
N PRO A 26 6.48 -2.40 -33.43
CA PRO A 26 5.56 -2.92 -32.45
C PRO A 26 6.39 -3.57 -31.35
N ILE A 27 6.24 -3.07 -30.14
CA ILE A 27 6.81 -3.70 -28.96
C ILE A 27 6.19 -5.09 -28.94
N PRO A 28 6.99 -6.18 -28.94
CA PRO A 28 6.40 -7.50 -28.79
C PRO A 28 5.68 -7.50 -27.45
N VAL A 29 4.37 -7.71 -27.48
CA VAL A 29 3.54 -7.89 -26.29
C VAL A 29 3.90 -9.26 -25.72
N THR A 30 5.08 -9.36 -25.10
CA THR A 30 5.36 -10.44 -24.18
C THR A 30 4.52 -10.12 -22.95
N SER A 31 3.43 -10.86 -22.77
CA SER A 31 2.73 -10.94 -21.49
C SER A 31 3.72 -11.51 -20.47
N GLN A 32 4.57 -10.63 -19.92
CA GLN A 32 5.39 -10.97 -18.78
C GLN A 32 4.44 -11.03 -17.61
N ALA A 33 3.97 -12.25 -17.33
CA ALA A 33 3.49 -12.64 -16.03
C ALA A 33 4.59 -12.27 -15.02
N VAL A 34 4.50 -11.06 -14.48
CA VAL A 34 5.34 -10.62 -13.36
C VAL A 34 5.06 -11.63 -12.25
N PRO A 35 6.07 -12.39 -11.80
CA PRO A 35 5.85 -13.40 -10.76
C PRO A 35 5.25 -12.68 -9.57
N SER A 36 4.10 -13.16 -9.11
CA SER A 36 3.31 -12.54 -8.05
C SER A 36 4.17 -12.22 -6.82
N GLU A 37 5.19 -13.02 -6.56
CA GLU A 37 6.20 -12.82 -5.51
C GLU A 37 6.90 -11.45 -5.58
N ALA A 38 7.25 -10.97 -6.77
CA ALA A 38 7.91 -9.67 -6.95
C ALA A 38 6.96 -8.51 -6.62
N LYS A 39 5.66 -8.65 -6.90
CA LYS A 39 4.64 -7.67 -6.51
C LYS A 39 4.39 -7.66 -5.00
N TRP A 40 4.35 -8.84 -4.37
CA TRP A 40 4.17 -8.96 -2.92
C TRP A 40 5.37 -8.42 -2.14
N LYS A 41 6.60 -8.77 -2.55
CA LYS A 41 7.82 -8.22 -1.93
C LYS A 41 7.90 -6.70 -2.10
N LYS A 42 7.56 -6.20 -3.29
CA LYS A 42 7.51 -4.76 -3.57
C LYS A 42 6.41 -4.06 -2.76
N GLY A 43 5.24 -4.68 -2.62
CA GLY A 43 4.14 -4.17 -1.80
C GLY A 43 4.50 -4.12 -0.31
N LEU A 44 5.18 -5.14 0.23
CA LEU A 44 5.57 -5.18 1.64
C LEU A 44 6.71 -4.22 1.96
N THR A 45 7.72 -4.12 1.10
CA THR A 45 8.78 -3.10 1.24
C THR A 45 8.24 -1.69 1.06
N TRP A 46 7.26 -1.50 0.18
CA TRP A 46 6.57 -0.22 0.02
C TRP A 46 5.73 0.13 1.24
N LEU A 47 4.95 -0.80 1.79
CA LEU A 47 4.18 -0.58 3.03
C LEU A 47 5.09 -0.27 4.21
N GLY A 48 6.20 -1.01 4.37
CA GLY A 48 7.18 -0.74 5.42
C GLY A 48 7.86 0.62 5.26
N GLY A 49 8.27 0.98 4.04
CA GLY A 49 8.85 2.28 3.72
C GLY A 49 7.85 3.43 3.94
N ALA A 50 6.61 3.27 3.49
CA ALA A 50 5.54 4.25 3.67
C ALA A 50 5.19 4.46 5.15
N LEU A 51 5.14 3.38 5.93
CA LEU A 51 4.92 3.47 7.39
C LEU A 51 6.08 4.17 8.09
N LEU A 52 7.33 3.84 7.77
CA LEU A 52 8.52 4.45 8.38
C LEU A 52 8.63 5.94 8.02
N VAL A 53 8.45 6.28 6.74
CA VAL A 53 8.44 7.67 6.27
C VAL A 53 7.27 8.42 6.89
N GLY A 54 6.10 7.79 6.96
CA GLY A 54 4.92 8.33 7.62
C GLY A 54 5.15 8.63 9.10
N LEU A 55 5.80 7.72 9.83
CA LEU A 55 6.07 7.89 11.26
C LEU A 55 7.10 9.01 11.51
N LYS A 56 8.15 9.08 10.69
CA LYS A 56 9.24 10.05 10.85
C LYS A 56 8.85 11.46 10.41
N ASN A 57 7.96 11.55 9.42
CA ASN A 57 7.46 12.82 8.89
C ASN A 57 6.07 13.19 9.41
N LEU A 58 5.48 12.43 10.34
CA LEU A 58 4.14 12.67 10.89
C LEU A 58 3.89 14.15 11.24
N PRO A 59 4.78 14.85 11.99
CA PRO A 59 4.57 16.26 12.32
C PRO A 59 4.52 17.15 11.08
N TYR A 60 5.42 16.91 10.12
CA TYR A 60 5.50 17.66 8.87
C TYR A 60 4.32 17.37 7.93
N LEU A 61 3.88 16.10 7.84
CA LEU A 61 2.71 15.68 7.06
C LEU A 61 1.44 16.28 7.65
N ILE A 62 1.28 16.31 8.98
CA ILE A 62 0.16 16.97 9.65
C ILE A 62 0.18 18.47 9.34
N MET A 63 1.33 19.13 9.47
CA MET A 63 1.45 20.57 9.22
C MET A 63 1.15 20.95 7.77
N ARG A 64 1.72 20.21 6.81
CA ARG A 64 1.51 20.44 5.37
C ARG A 64 0.06 20.14 4.97
N THR A 65 -0.51 19.07 5.51
CA THR A 65 -1.92 18.72 5.31
C THR A 65 -2.85 19.76 5.92
N ALA A 66 -2.54 20.29 7.11
CA ALA A 66 -3.30 21.37 7.75
C ALA A 66 -3.28 22.67 6.93
N VAL A 67 -2.10 23.07 6.42
CA VAL A 67 -1.97 24.24 5.54
C VAL A 67 -2.77 24.04 4.24
N LEU A 68 -2.76 22.83 3.67
CA LEU A 68 -3.52 22.51 2.45
C LEU A 68 -5.04 22.37 2.69
N LEU A 69 -5.43 21.86 3.86
CA LEU A 69 -6.82 21.73 4.30
C LEU A 69 -7.53 23.08 4.31
N VAL A 70 -6.83 24.12 4.77
CA VAL A 70 -7.33 25.50 4.82
C VAL A 70 -7.49 26.07 3.41
N THR A 71 -6.66 25.66 2.46
CA THR A 71 -6.64 26.24 1.11
C THR A 71 -7.59 25.56 0.10
N THR A 72 -8.07 24.34 0.35
CA THR A 72 -8.91 23.63 -0.63
C THR A 72 -9.96 22.72 0.04
N PRO A 73 -11.25 23.11 0.09
CA PRO A 73 -12.30 22.33 0.74
C PRO A 73 -12.43 20.89 0.22
N LEU A 74 -12.11 20.66 -1.06
CA LEU A 74 -12.12 19.33 -1.68
C LEU A 74 -11.09 18.36 -1.05
N MET A 75 -9.96 18.87 -0.55
CA MET A 75 -8.92 18.04 0.06
C MET A 75 -9.37 17.45 1.39
N ILE A 76 -10.20 18.16 2.15
CA ILE A 76 -10.84 17.66 3.38
C ILE A 76 -11.69 16.44 3.05
N LEU A 77 -12.49 16.54 1.99
CA LEU A 77 -13.37 15.46 1.58
C LEU A 77 -12.58 14.22 1.17
N LEU A 78 -11.54 14.38 0.33
CA LEU A 78 -10.66 13.28 -0.07
C LEU A 78 -9.92 12.66 1.12
N PHE A 79 -9.44 13.49 2.06
CA PHE A 79 -8.80 13.02 3.27
C PHE A 79 -9.76 12.19 4.13
N ILE A 80 -11.00 12.64 4.34
CA ILE A 80 -12.00 11.90 5.12
C ILE A 80 -12.34 10.57 4.44
N PHE A 81 -12.55 10.55 3.12
CA PHE A 81 -12.78 9.31 2.37
C PHE A 81 -11.60 8.33 2.50
N ASN A 82 -10.37 8.84 2.36
CA ASN A 82 -9.16 8.04 2.51
C ASN A 82 -8.98 7.56 3.96
N LEU A 83 -9.35 8.37 4.95
CA LEU A 83 -9.30 8.03 6.37
C LEU A 83 -10.26 6.89 6.69
N ILE A 84 -11.52 6.96 6.24
CA ILE A 84 -12.51 5.90 6.45
C ILE A 84 -12.04 4.60 5.75
N LYS A 85 -11.62 4.69 4.50
CA LYS A 85 -11.11 3.54 3.75
C LYS A 85 -9.91 2.92 4.44
N SER A 86 -8.98 3.75 4.88
CA SER A 86 -7.80 3.31 5.60
C SER A 86 -8.17 2.66 6.93
N LEU A 87 -9.11 3.24 7.69
CA LEU A 87 -9.56 2.73 8.98
C LEU A 87 -10.13 1.31 8.84
N ILE A 88 -10.98 1.09 7.84
CA ILE A 88 -11.55 -0.23 7.53
C ILE A 88 -10.45 -1.23 7.19
N VAL A 89 -9.52 -0.86 6.30
CA VAL A 89 -8.41 -1.74 5.90
C VAL A 89 -7.52 -2.09 7.09
N THR A 90 -7.19 -1.12 7.95
CA THR A 90 -6.38 -1.37 9.14
C THR A 90 -7.11 -2.21 10.19
N ALA A 91 -8.43 -2.03 10.37
CA ALA A 91 -9.21 -2.82 11.30
C ALA A 91 -9.32 -4.29 10.85
N ILE A 92 -9.58 -4.52 9.55
CA ILE A 92 -9.57 -5.87 8.96
C ILE A 92 -8.17 -6.47 9.04
N GLY A 93 -7.13 -5.70 8.70
CA GLY A 93 -5.74 -6.13 8.79
C GLY A 93 -5.34 -6.53 10.21
N TRP A 94 -5.78 -5.77 11.21
CA TRP A 94 -5.57 -6.08 12.62
C TRP A 94 -6.24 -7.40 13.02
N PHE A 95 -7.48 -7.62 12.59
CA PHE A 95 -8.18 -8.87 12.83
C PHE A 95 -7.44 -10.07 12.20
N VAL A 96 -7.07 -9.98 10.92
CA VAL A 96 -6.31 -11.03 10.22
C VAL A 96 -4.95 -11.27 10.89
N PHE A 97 -4.26 -10.22 11.31
CA PHE A 97 -3.01 -10.33 12.06
C PHE A 97 -3.19 -11.14 13.34
N LYS A 98 -4.25 -10.88 14.12
CA LYS A 98 -4.56 -11.65 15.32
C LYS A 98 -4.84 -13.12 15.01
N VAL A 99 -5.61 -13.44 13.97
CA VAL A 99 -5.84 -14.83 13.51
C VAL A 99 -4.51 -15.54 13.28
N VAL A 100 -3.61 -14.92 12.50
CA VAL A 100 -2.35 -15.53 12.10
C VAL A 100 -1.44 -15.73 13.31
N VAL A 101 -1.33 -14.74 14.20
CA VAL A 101 -0.52 -14.84 15.43
C VAL A 101 -1.07 -15.94 16.34
N SER A 102 -2.38 -15.98 16.57
CA SER A 102 -3.04 -17.03 17.36
C SER A 102 -2.77 -18.43 16.80
N PHE A 103 -2.88 -18.60 15.48
CA PHE A 103 -2.58 -19.87 14.83
C PHE A 103 -1.11 -20.27 15.02
N LEU A 104 -0.17 -19.34 14.83
CA LEU A 104 1.26 -19.59 15.04
C LEU A 104 1.59 -20.00 16.47
N ILE A 105 0.95 -19.37 17.47
CA ILE A 105 1.13 -19.73 18.89
C ILE A 105 0.69 -21.16 19.14
N ILE A 106 -0.50 -21.56 18.68
CA ILE A 106 -1.02 -22.93 18.85
C ILE A 106 -0.09 -23.94 18.17
N VAL A 107 0.31 -23.68 16.92
CA VAL A 107 1.20 -24.58 16.17
C VAL A 107 2.57 -24.68 16.84
N PHE A 108 3.13 -23.58 17.34
CA PHE A 108 4.40 -23.57 18.05
C PHE A 108 4.36 -24.44 19.32
N TYR A 109 3.32 -24.28 20.13
CA TYR A 109 3.16 -25.10 21.33
C TYR A 109 2.88 -26.57 21.02
N ALA A 110 2.04 -26.86 20.02
CA ALA A 110 1.81 -28.23 19.57
C ALA A 110 3.10 -28.88 19.04
N PHE A 111 3.94 -28.15 18.31
CA PHE A 111 5.20 -28.66 17.78
C PHE A 111 6.23 -28.92 18.89
N THR A 112 6.37 -28.01 19.84
CA THR A 112 7.31 -28.13 20.97
C THR A 112 6.84 -29.11 22.05
N GLY A 113 5.52 -29.29 22.19
CA GLY A 113 4.86 -30.16 23.17
C GLY A 113 4.52 -31.56 22.68
N ASN A 114 5.22 -32.10 21.66
CA ASN A 114 4.96 -33.43 21.08
C ASN A 114 3.50 -33.66 20.64
N GLY A 115 2.86 -32.65 20.04
CA GLY A 115 1.48 -32.69 19.57
C GLY A 115 0.43 -32.31 20.63
N THR A 116 0.85 -31.95 21.84
CA THR A 116 -0.05 -31.48 22.90
C THR A 116 0.09 -29.98 23.11
N VAL A 117 -1.04 -29.29 23.26
CA VAL A 117 -1.07 -27.88 23.64
C VAL A 117 -1.17 -27.80 25.16
N PRO A 118 -0.33 -27.00 25.83
CA PRO A 118 -0.40 -26.82 27.28
C PRO A 118 -1.75 -26.23 27.71
N VAL A 119 -2.26 -26.72 28.84
CA VAL A 119 -3.54 -26.25 29.41
C VAL A 119 -3.49 -24.74 29.67
N GLY A 120 -4.50 -24.02 29.17
CA GLY A 120 -4.67 -22.58 29.36
C GLY A 120 -4.03 -21.71 28.27
N ILE A 121 -3.36 -22.32 27.27
CA ILE A 121 -2.94 -21.60 26.07
C ILE A 121 -4.15 -21.26 25.20
N GLU A 122 -5.15 -22.15 25.13
CA GLU A 122 -6.39 -21.91 24.38
C GLU A 122 -7.12 -20.67 24.90
N ASP A 123 -7.26 -20.56 26.23
CA ASP A 123 -7.91 -19.41 26.87
C ASP A 123 -7.14 -18.11 26.60
N ARG A 124 -5.80 -18.14 26.69
CA ARG A 124 -4.95 -16.97 26.37
C ARG A 124 -5.03 -16.58 24.89
N VAL A 125 -5.07 -17.57 24.00
CA VAL A 125 -5.19 -17.34 22.56
C VAL A 125 -6.58 -16.82 22.22
N GLN A 126 -7.62 -17.31 22.89
CA GLN A 126 -8.99 -16.84 22.75
C GLN A 126 -9.15 -15.41 23.29
N GLU A 127 -8.58 -15.09 24.45
CA GLU A 127 -8.60 -13.75 25.02
C GLU A 127 -7.79 -12.76 24.16
N PHE A 128 -6.69 -13.21 23.55
CA PHE A 128 -5.98 -12.42 22.57
C PHE A 128 -6.82 -12.22 21.31
N TYR A 129 -7.38 -13.27 20.72
CA TYR A 129 -8.10 -13.23 19.43
C TYR A 129 -9.45 -12.50 19.50
N PHE A 130 -10.25 -12.81 20.52
CA PHE A 130 -11.56 -12.22 20.83
C PHE A 130 -11.62 -11.80 22.32
N PRO A 131 -10.96 -10.71 22.70
CA PRO A 131 -11.08 -10.17 24.05
C PRO A 131 -12.54 -9.85 24.35
N HIS A 132 -13.07 -10.43 25.43
CA HIS A 132 -14.48 -10.28 25.83
C HIS A 132 -15.50 -10.61 24.73
N GLY A 133 -15.16 -11.51 23.80
CA GLY A 133 -16.05 -11.95 22.73
C GLY A 133 -16.19 -10.96 21.55
N VAL A 134 -15.38 -9.90 21.52
CA VAL A 134 -15.32 -8.95 20.39
C VAL A 134 -13.90 -8.92 19.79
N PRO A 135 -13.76 -8.67 18.47
CA PRO A 135 -12.45 -8.76 17.81
C PRO A 135 -11.50 -7.62 18.19
N ILE A 136 -12.05 -6.48 18.62
CA ILE A 136 -11.33 -5.29 19.07
C ILE A 136 -12.01 -4.83 20.36
N TYR A 137 -11.27 -4.80 21.47
CA TYR A 137 -11.82 -4.41 22.77
C TYR A 137 -10.95 -3.37 23.47
N TYR A 138 -9.64 -3.59 23.48
CA TYR A 138 -8.77 -2.78 24.31
C TYR A 138 -8.48 -1.42 23.67
N GLY A 139 -8.38 -0.37 24.49
CA GLY A 139 -8.07 0.98 24.01
C GLY A 139 -6.71 1.08 23.29
N TRP A 140 -5.75 0.24 23.65
CA TRP A 140 -4.45 0.18 22.96
C TRP A 140 -4.58 -0.37 21.53
N GLU A 141 -5.48 -1.33 21.28
CA GLU A 141 -5.76 -1.85 19.93
C GLU A 141 -6.34 -0.74 19.06
N ILE A 142 -7.33 -0.02 19.59
CA ILE A 142 -7.96 1.12 18.91
C ILE A 142 -6.91 2.18 18.58
N THR A 143 -6.03 2.50 19.54
CA THR A 143 -4.97 3.50 19.35
C THR A 143 -4.04 3.10 18.20
N ILE A 144 -3.59 1.84 18.14
CA ILE A 144 -2.73 1.35 17.05
C ILE A 144 -3.44 1.44 15.71
N ILE A 145 -4.69 0.96 15.64
CA ILE A 145 -5.50 0.99 14.40
C ILE A 145 -5.67 2.42 13.90
N VAL A 146 -6.03 3.36 14.78
CA VAL A 146 -6.24 4.76 14.42
C VAL A 146 -4.94 5.43 13.97
N VAL A 147 -3.83 5.23 14.70
CA VAL A 147 -2.53 5.80 14.32
C VAL A 147 -2.07 5.27 12.96
N LEU A 148 -2.16 3.96 12.74
CA LEU A 148 -1.86 3.36 11.44
C LEU A 148 -2.76 3.94 10.35
N ALA A 149 -4.07 4.02 10.60
CA ALA A 149 -5.04 4.54 9.64
C ALA A 149 -4.76 5.99 9.25
N ILE A 150 -4.38 6.84 10.21
CA ILE A 150 -4.01 8.23 9.94
C ILE A 150 -2.75 8.29 9.06
N ILE A 151 -1.72 7.50 9.38
CA ILE A 151 -0.47 7.47 8.60
C ILE A 151 -0.74 7.04 7.15
N THR A 152 -1.50 5.98 6.94
CA THR A 152 -1.84 5.49 5.60
C THR A 152 -2.76 6.44 4.86
N ALA A 153 -3.74 7.06 5.54
CA ALA A 153 -4.61 8.07 4.93
C ALA A 153 -3.85 9.33 4.51
N LEU A 154 -2.94 9.82 5.35
CA LEU A 154 -2.03 10.93 5.02
C LEU A 154 -1.13 10.56 3.83
N SER A 155 -0.56 9.37 3.84
CA SER A 155 0.31 8.89 2.75
C SER A 155 -0.44 8.82 1.41
N LEU A 156 -1.65 8.25 1.40
CA LEU A 156 -2.50 8.15 0.21
C LEU A 156 -2.92 9.54 -0.31
N THR A 157 -3.26 10.44 0.59
CA THR A 157 -3.71 11.80 0.24
C THR A 157 -2.59 12.63 -0.39
N ILE A 158 -1.35 12.41 0.05
CA ILE A 158 -0.18 13.12 -0.48
C ILE A 158 0.30 12.48 -1.79
N TYR A 159 0.34 11.15 -1.87
CA TYR A 159 0.77 10.43 -3.08
C TYR A 159 -0.18 10.65 -4.26
N SER A 160 -1.49 10.79 -4.02
CA SER A 160 -2.48 11.16 -5.04
C SER A 160 -2.16 12.45 -5.82
N ARG A 161 -1.23 13.28 -5.33
CA ARG A 161 -0.82 14.53 -5.98
C ARG A 161 0.37 14.37 -6.92
N ASP A 162 1.24 13.39 -6.71
CA ASP A 162 2.47 13.23 -7.52
C ASP A 162 2.19 12.58 -8.89
N ASP A 163 0.97 12.08 -9.09
CA ASP A 163 0.49 11.44 -10.33
C ASP A 163 -0.40 12.36 -11.21
N LEU A 164 -0.51 13.66 -10.89
CA LEU A 164 -1.27 14.69 -11.64
C LEU A 164 -0.34 15.75 -12.25
#